data_AF-A0A1Y1N0J7-F1
#
_entry.id   AF-A0A1Y1N0J7-F1
#
_cell.length_a   1.000
_cell.length_b   1.000
_cell.length_c   1.000
_cell.angle_alpha   90.00
_cell.angle_beta   90.00
_cell.angle_gamma   90.00
#
_symmetry.space_group_name_H-M   'P 1'
#
loop_
_entity.id
_entity.type
_entity.pdbx_description
1 polymer ?
#
loop_
_entity_poly.entity_id
_entity_poly.type
_entity_poly.pdbx_seq_one_letter_code
_entity_poly.pdbx_strand_id
1 'polypeptide(L)'
;SEISIDFIVDLPPTKSTGSTNVMVITDRLSKSVILEAMTDITAETTAKTVAKCLVQHHGLPRGVVTDRGPQFTSHLWRHLCRLLRVQQRLSTAWHPETDGATERANQ
;
A
#
# COMPACT_ATOMS: atom_id res chain seq x y z
N SER A 1 -0.63 -2.81 -15.44
CA SER A 1 -0.76 -3.50 -14.16
C SER A 1 -1.66 -2.70 -13.24
N GLU A 2 -2.36 -3.39 -12.34
CA GLU A 2 -3.06 -2.80 -11.20
C GLU A 2 -2.42 -3.37 -9.95
N ILE A 3 -2.19 -2.50 -8.96
CA ILE A 3 -1.68 -2.94 -7.66
C ILE A 3 -2.71 -2.68 -6.58
N SER A 4 -2.72 -3.49 -5.53
CA SER A 4 -3.38 -3.18 -4.26
C SER A 4 -2.34 -2.84 -3.20
N ILE A 5 -2.71 -1.95 -2.28
CA ILE A 5 -1.86 -1.58 -1.14
C ILE A 5 -2.70 -1.71 0.13
N ASP A 6 -2.14 -2.41 1.11
CA ASP A 6 -2.74 -2.66 2.41
C ASP A 6 -1.71 -2.50 3.53
N PHE A 7 -2.16 -2.48 4.78
CA PHE A 7 -1.31 -2.37 5.96
C PHE A 7 -1.63 -3.45 7.00
N ILE A 8 -0.57 -4.07 7.51
CA ILE A 8 -0.60 -4.78 8.78
C ILE A 8 -0.05 -3.83 9.84
N VAL A 9 -0.84 -3.53 10.86
CA VAL A 9 -0.52 -2.55 11.91
C VAL A 9 -0.44 -3.20 13.30
N ASP A 10 0.04 -2.45 14.28
CA ASP A 10 0.13 -2.86 15.70
C ASP A 10 0.97 -4.14 15.93
N LEU A 11 1.99 -4.35 15.10
CA LEU A 11 2.94 -5.46 15.28
C LEU A 11 3.96 -5.15 16.38
N PRO A 12 4.54 -6.18 17.02
CA PRO A 12 5.67 -6.00 17.92
C PRO A 12 6.83 -5.27 17.21
N PRO A 13 7.48 -4.29 17.87
CA PRO A 13 8.52 -3.50 17.25
C PRO A 13 9.73 -4.38 16.87
N THR A 14 10.24 -4.18 15.65
CA THR A 14 11.48 -4.84 15.22
C THR A 14 12.68 -4.35 16.03
N LYS A 15 13.66 -5.24 16.28
CA LYS A 15 14.87 -4.88 17.04
C LYS A 15 15.79 -3.89 16.30
N SER A 16 15.77 -3.90 14.96
CA SER A 16 16.68 -3.10 14.14
C SER A 16 16.17 -1.68 13.88
N THR A 17 14.89 -1.52 13.58
CA THR A 17 14.31 -0.24 13.14
C THR A 17 13.19 0.27 14.04
N GLY A 18 12.67 -0.56 14.96
CA GLY A 18 11.49 -0.23 15.76
C GLY A 18 10.20 -0.16 14.95
N SER A 19 10.18 -0.74 13.74
CA SER A 19 8.98 -0.74 12.88
C SER A 19 7.89 -1.60 13.50
N THR A 20 6.66 -1.08 13.50
CA THR A 20 5.46 -1.76 14.04
C THR A 20 4.38 -1.97 12.99
N ASN A 21 4.65 -1.56 11.74
CA ASN A 21 3.70 -1.68 10.64
C ASN A 21 4.40 -2.31 9.43
N VAL A 22 3.64 -2.99 8.58
CA VAL A 22 4.10 -3.51 7.30
C VAL A 22 3.15 -3.03 6.23
N MET A 23 3.69 -2.35 5.21
CA MET A 23 2.95 -2.04 4.00
C MET A 23 3.07 -3.21 3.03
N VAL A 24 1.93 -3.67 2.52
CA VAL A 24 1.83 -4.80 1.59
C VAL A 24 1.41 -4.26 0.24
N ILE A 25 2.28 -4.38 -0.76
CA ILE A 25 1.96 -4.02 -2.15
C ILE A 25 1.83 -5.30 -2.97
N THR A 26 0.66 -5.53 -3.55
CA THR A 26 0.40 -6.72 -4.36
C THR A 26 0.11 -6.34 -5.81
N ASP A 27 0.86 -6.88 -6.76
CA ASP A 27 0.50 -6.80 -8.17
C ASP A 27 -0.60 -7.82 -8.48
N ARG A 28 -1.78 -7.32 -8.89
CA ARG A 28 -2.98 -8.18 -9.01
C ARG A 28 -2.90 -9.17 -10.18
N LEU A 29 -2.03 -8.93 -11.15
CA LEU A 29 -1.86 -9.78 -12.34
C LEU A 29 -0.89 -10.93 -12.06
N SER A 30 0.33 -10.60 -11.64
CA SER A 30 1.41 -11.55 -11.36
C SER A 30 1.30 -12.22 -10.00
N LYS A 31 0.51 -11.65 -9.08
CA LYS A 31 0.44 -12.05 -7.66
C LYS A 31 1.76 -11.87 -6.91
N SER A 32 2.68 -11.07 -7.44
CA SER A 32 3.89 -10.67 -6.73
C SER A 32 3.53 -9.76 -5.55
N VAL A 33 4.20 -9.97 -4.42
CA VAL A 33 3.98 -9.24 -3.17
C VAL A 33 5.30 -8.59 -2.75
N ILE A 34 5.23 -7.32 -2.37
CA ILE A 34 6.30 -6.56 -1.75
C ILE A 34 5.85 -6.20 -0.33
N LEU A 35 6.75 -6.43 0.64
CA LEU A 35 6.54 -6.11 2.04
C LEU A 35 7.56 -5.06 2.46
N GLU A 36 7.08 -3.94 2.99
CA GLU A 36 7.94 -2.86 3.49
C GLU A 36 7.65 -2.59 4.96
N ALA A 37 8.68 -2.71 5.80
CA ALA A 37 8.58 -2.40 7.22
C ALA A 37 8.52 -0.88 7.43
N MET A 38 7.55 -0.42 8.21
CA MET A 38 7.18 0.98 8.37
C MET A 38 7.11 1.35 9.86
N THR A 39 7.76 2.45 10.24
CA THR A 39 7.70 3.00 11.60
C THR A 39 6.42 3.79 11.88
N ASP A 40 5.84 4.38 10.83
CA ASP A 40 4.54 5.05 10.86
C ASP A 40 3.82 4.85 9.52
N ILE A 41 2.51 5.12 9.52
CA ILE A 41 1.64 5.03 8.33
C ILE A 41 1.12 6.40 7.91
N THR A 42 1.87 7.47 8.18
CA THR A 42 1.46 8.81 7.76
C THR A 42 1.35 8.91 6.24
N ALA A 43 0.57 9.87 5.75
CA ALA A 43 0.44 10.12 4.32
C ALA A 43 1.80 10.35 3.64
N GLU A 44 2.73 11.04 4.32
CA GLU A 44 4.06 11.34 3.79
C GLU A 44 4.94 10.10 3.69
N THR A 45 5.06 9.33 4.78
CA THR A 45 5.84 8.10 4.80
C THR A 45 5.28 7.11 3.78
N THR A 46 3.96 6.95 3.74
CA THR A 46 3.27 6.08 2.76
C THR A 46 3.58 6.52 1.32
N ALA A 47 3.41 7.81 0.99
CA ALA A 47 3.66 8.32 -0.34
C ALA A 47 5.12 8.12 -0.79
N LYS A 48 6.08 8.37 0.11
CA LYS A 48 7.51 8.16 -0.15
C LYS A 48 7.83 6.70 -0.42
N THR A 49 7.37 5.81 0.47
CA THR A 49 7.66 4.37 0.34
C THR A 49 7.04 3.80 -0.92
N VAL A 50 5.77 4.14 -1.23
CA VAL A 50 5.13 3.70 -2.48
C VAL A 50 5.87 4.21 -3.70
N ALA A 51 6.22 5.49 -3.76
CA ALA A 51 6.94 6.04 -4.92
C ALA A 51 8.27 5.31 -5.14
N LYS A 52 9.01 5.03 -4.06
CA LYS A 52 10.24 4.24 -4.11
C LYS A 52 9.98 2.82 -4.65
N CYS A 53 9.02 2.09 -4.10
CA CYS A 53 8.74 0.71 -4.51
C CYS A 53 8.26 0.64 -5.96
N LEU A 54 7.41 1.58 -6.40
CA LEU A 54 6.91 1.63 -7.78
C LEU A 54 8.04 1.84 -8.79
N VAL A 55 8.99 2.73 -8.50
CA VAL A 55 10.15 2.96 -9.37
C VAL A 55 11.06 1.74 -9.41
N GLN A 56 11.25 1.06 -8.27
CA GLN A 56 12.22 -0.03 -8.15
C GLN A 56 11.74 -1.36 -8.73
N HIS A 57 10.47 -1.73 -8.56
CA HIS A 57 10.04 -3.12 -8.79
C HIS A 57 9.04 -3.31 -9.95
N HIS A 58 8.08 -2.41 -10.13
CA HIS A 58 6.95 -2.65 -11.02
C HIS A 58 6.84 -1.67 -12.20
N GLY A 59 7.57 -0.56 -12.15
CA GLY A 59 7.23 0.61 -12.95
C GLY A 59 5.90 1.23 -12.48
N LEU A 60 5.40 2.22 -13.22
CA LEU A 60 4.17 2.90 -12.86
C LEU A 60 2.93 2.06 -13.23
N PRO A 61 2.06 1.71 -12.26
CA PRO A 61 0.84 0.97 -12.55
C PRO A 61 -0.20 1.88 -13.22
N ARG A 62 -1.21 1.30 -13.85
CA ARG A 62 -2.34 2.06 -14.38
C ARG A 62 -3.27 2.54 -13.28
N GLY A 63 -3.35 1.79 -12.19
CA GLY A 63 -4.19 2.13 -11.05
C GLY A 63 -3.75 1.43 -9.77
N VAL A 64 -4.16 2.02 -8.66
CA VAL A 64 -3.87 1.57 -7.31
C VAL A 64 -5.19 1.43 -6.56
N VAL A 65 -5.41 0.25 -5.99
CA VAL A 65 -6.55 -0.04 -5.11
C VAL A 65 -6.08 0.05 -3.67
N THR A 66 -6.71 0.92 -2.88
CA THR A 66 -6.41 1.07 -1.44
C THR A 66 -7.71 1.07 -0.66
N ASP A 67 -7.62 0.85 0.65
CA ASP A 67 -8.72 1.16 1.56
C ASP A 67 -8.98 2.68 1.66
N ARG A 68 -9.90 3.06 2.54
CA ARG A 68 -10.27 4.46 2.81
C ARG A 68 -9.47 5.09 3.96
N GLY A 69 -8.29 4.55 4.29
CA GLY A 69 -7.42 5.10 5.32
C GLY A 69 -7.06 6.57 5.09
N PRO A 70 -6.77 7.33 6.15
CA PRO A 70 -6.44 8.76 6.07
C PRO A 70 -5.22 9.05 5.18
N GLN A 71 -4.24 8.14 5.16
CA GLN A 71 -3.06 8.21 4.31
C GLN A 71 -3.42 8.21 2.81
N PHE A 72 -4.39 7.40 2.41
CA PHE A 72 -4.83 7.28 1.02
C PHE A 72 -5.91 8.30 0.63
N THR A 73 -6.63 8.88 1.59
CA THR A 73 -7.59 9.98 1.31
C THR A 73 -6.94 11.37 1.38
N SER A 74 -5.69 11.45 1.85
CA SER A 74 -4.91 12.68 1.98
C SER A 74 -4.75 13.45 0.66
N HIS A 75 -4.52 14.76 0.77
CA HIS A 75 -4.20 15.60 -0.39
C HIS A 75 -2.88 15.20 -1.04
N LEU A 76 -1.89 14.82 -0.22
CA LEU A 76 -0.57 14.39 -0.68
C LEU A 76 -0.66 13.16 -1.57
N TRP A 77 -1.38 12.13 -1.13
CA TRP A 77 -1.56 10.90 -1.89
C TRP A 77 -2.29 11.14 -3.22
N ARG A 78 -3.41 11.87 -3.17
CA ARG A 78 -4.16 12.26 -4.38
C ARG A 78 -3.29 13.04 -5.36
N HIS A 79 -2.44 13.93 -4.85
CA HIS A 79 -1.51 14.70 -5.68
C HIS A 79 -0.44 13.80 -6.31
N LEU A 80 0.16 12.88 -5.54
CA LEU A 80 1.13 11.91 -6.05
C LEU A 80 0.53 11.05 -7.18
N CYS A 81 -0.65 10.45 -6.97
CA CYS A 81 -1.32 9.66 -8.00
C CYS A 81 -1.56 10.47 -9.27
N ARG A 82 -1.96 11.75 -9.14
CA ARG A 82 -2.14 12.64 -10.30
C ARG A 82 -0.84 12.90 -11.05
N LEU A 83 0.24 13.22 -10.34
CA LEU A 83 1.56 13.45 -10.94
C LEU A 83 2.05 12.21 -11.71
N LEU A 84 1.87 11.03 -11.13
CA LEU A 84 2.27 9.76 -11.72
C LEU A 84 1.29 9.23 -12.76
N ARG A 85 0.16 9.93 -13.01
CA ARG A 85 -0.95 9.49 -13.88
C ARG A 85 -1.48 8.10 -13.51
N VAL A 86 -1.50 7.79 -12.22
CA VAL A 86 -2.02 6.56 -11.64
C VAL A 86 -3.45 6.79 -11.19
N GLN A 87 -4.37 5.92 -11.62
CA GLN A 87 -5.75 6.00 -11.20
C GLN A 87 -5.92 5.45 -9.77
N GLN A 88 -6.25 6.33 -8.82
CA GLN A 88 -6.61 5.90 -7.48
C GLN A 88 -8.02 5.28 -7.47
N ARG A 89 -8.17 4.14 -6.81
CA ARG A 89 -9.45 3.46 -6.58
C ARG A 89 -9.56 3.10 -5.11
N LEU A 90 -10.52 3.71 -4.42
CA LEU A 90 -10.80 3.40 -3.02
C LEU A 90 -11.75 2.20 -2.96
N SER A 91 -11.37 1.15 -2.22
CA SER A 91 -12.26 0.02 -1.97
C SER A 91 -13.49 0.47 -1.18
N THR A 92 -14.59 -0.27 -1.29
CA THR A 92 -15.72 -0.06 -0.40
C THR A 92 -15.33 -0.47 1.01
N ALA A 93 -15.50 0.45 1.96
CA ALA A 93 -15.29 0.17 3.37
C ALA A 93 -16.10 -1.07 3.77
N TRP A 94 -15.46 -1.98 4.51
CA TRP A 94 -16.03 -3.22 5.03
C TRP A 94 -16.36 -4.28 3.97
N HIS A 95 -15.37 -5.07 3.56
CA HIS A 95 -15.57 -6.47 3.13
C HIS A 95 -14.37 -7.32 3.62
N PRO A 96 -14.39 -7.82 4.87
CA PRO A 96 -13.43 -8.79 5.41
C PRO A 96 -13.48 -10.18 4.74
N GLU A 97 -14.05 -10.26 3.53
CA GLU A 97 -14.43 -11.53 2.90
C GLU A 97 -14.10 -11.58 1.41
N THR A 98 -13.60 -10.48 0.82
CA THR A 98 -13.36 -10.41 -0.64
C THR A 98 -11.92 -10.16 -1.03
N ASP A 99 -11.03 -9.95 -0.05
CA ASP A 99 -9.59 -9.82 -0.32
C ASP A 99 -8.80 -11.06 0.11
N GLY A 100 -9.35 -12.24 -0.18
CA GLY A 100 -8.73 -13.54 0.12
C GLY A 100 -7.37 -13.80 -0.56
N ALA A 101 -6.84 -12.86 -1.34
CA ALA A 101 -5.45 -12.90 -1.82
C ALA A 101 -4.51 -12.13 -0.87
N THR A 102 -4.94 -10.96 -0.37
CA THR A 102 -4.18 -10.14 0.58
C THR A 102 -4.27 -10.73 1.99
N GLU A 103 -5.42 -11.28 2.39
CA GLU A 103 -5.57 -12.00 3.67
C GLU A 103 -4.69 -13.26 3.76
N ARG A 104 -4.44 -13.95 2.63
CA ARG A 104 -3.49 -15.08 2.58
C ARG A 104 -2.03 -14.66 2.57
N ALA A 105 -1.73 -13.42 2.21
CA ALA A 105 -0.38 -12.86 2.33
C ALA A 105 -0.12 -12.27 3.72
N ASN A 106 -1.20 -11.95 4.45
CA ASN A 106 -1.18 -11.39 5.80
C ASN A 106 -1.29 -12.47 6.92
N GLN A 107 -1.56 -13.73 6.57
CA GLN A 107 -1.45 -14.92 7.45
C GLN A 107 -0.06 -15.56 7.34
#